data_AF-A0A2M7WD19-F1
#
_entry.id   AF-A0A2M7WD19-F1
#
_cell.length_a   1.000
_cell.length_b   1.000
_cell.length_c   1.000
_cell.angle_alpha   90.00
_cell.angle_beta   90.00
_cell.angle_gamma   90.00
#
_symmetry.space_group_name_H-M   'P 1'
#
loop_
_entity.id
_entity.type
_entity.pdbx_description
1 polymer ?
#
loop_
_entity_poly.entity_id
_entity_poly.type
_entity_poly.pdbx_seq_one_letter_code
_entity_poly.pdbx_strand_id
1 'polypeptide(L)'
;MPRIRIRSALRAWPFLALAIIASMIVAMIAPYQLGVMVWGLAKVTLFGYIGYWTDRGIFPYARPHIAPPTGDITYDRHAALRRAIIVAAAMVAGGTGV
;
A
#
# COMPACT_ATOMS: atom_id res chain seq x y z
N MET A 1 1.83 5.67 23.41
CA MET A 1 2.46 6.40 22.28
C MET A 1 3.30 5.41 21.46
N PRO A 2 2.95 5.11 20.20
CA PRO A 2 3.70 4.11 19.43
C PRO A 2 5.06 4.71 19.02
N ARG A 3 6.15 4.15 19.53
CA ARG A 3 7.52 4.47 19.07
C ARG A 3 7.62 4.02 17.61
N ILE A 4 7.58 4.97 16.68
CA ILE A 4 7.90 4.74 15.27
C ILE A 4 9.35 4.22 15.24
N ARG A 5 9.50 2.91 15.08
CA ARG A 5 10.81 2.25 15.07
C ARG A 5 11.44 2.59 13.72
N ILE A 6 12.17 3.71 13.62
CA ILE A 6 12.81 4.24 12.39
C ILE A 6 13.56 3.13 11.59
N ARG A 7 14.07 2.11 12.30
CA ARG A 7 14.69 0.90 11.73
C ARG A 7 13.80 0.12 10.75
N SER A 8 12.46 0.16 10.88
CA SER A 8 11.56 -0.52 9.93
C SER A 8 11.30 0.29 8.67
N ALA A 9 11.29 1.63 8.74
CA ALA A 9 11.19 2.50 7.57
C ALA A 9 12.43 2.36 6.66
N LEU A 10 13.61 2.19 7.26
CA LEU A 10 14.86 1.95 6.54
C LEU A 10 14.94 0.58 5.87
N ARG A 11 14.07 -0.39 6.22
CA ARG A 11 14.08 -1.73 5.60
C ARG A 11 13.65 -1.70 4.14
N ALA A 12 12.83 -0.72 3.74
CA ALA A 12 12.40 -0.53 2.35
C ALA A 12 13.40 0.27 1.51
N TRP A 13 14.40 0.91 2.15
CA TRP A 13 15.42 1.71 1.48
C TRP A 13 16.14 1.01 0.32
N PRO A 14 16.62 -0.25 0.44
CA PRO A 14 17.30 -0.91 -0.67
C PRO A 14 16.40 -1.09 -1.91
N PHE A 15 15.10 -1.34 -1.72
CA PHE A 15 14.15 -1.46 -2.82
C PHE A 15 13.87 -0.11 -3.49
N LEU A 16 13.77 0.96 -2.70
CA LEU A 16 13.62 2.31 -3.23
C LEU A 16 14.85 2.73 -4.05
N ALA A 17 16.05 2.47 -3.53
CA ALA A 17 17.30 2.75 -4.23
C ALA A 17 17.39 2.00 -5.57
N LEU A 18 17.04 0.71 -5.56
CA LEU A 18 17.00 -0.10 -6.78
C LEU A 18 15.98 0.43 -7.80
N ALA A 19 14.79 0.84 -7.34
CA ALA A 19 13.76 1.42 -8.21
C ALA A 19 14.21 2.73 -8.86
N ILE A 20 14.92 3.59 -8.12
CA ILE A 20 15.50 4.83 -8.65
C ILE A 20 16.57 4.49 -9.70
N ILE A 21 17.50 3.57 -9.40
CA ILE A 21 18.55 3.16 -10.34
C ILE A 21 17.93 2.60 -11.63
N ALA A 22 16.94 1.72 -11.52
CA ALA A 22 16.24 1.16 -12.68
C ALA A 22 15.54 2.27 -13.50
N SER A 23 14.89 3.22 -12.83
CA SER A 23 14.24 4.36 -13.50
C SER A 23 15.25 5.25 -14.22
N MET A 24 16.45 5.46 -13.66
CA MET A 24 17.53 6.21 -14.29
C MET A 24 18.08 5.50 -15.53
N ILE A 25 18.21 4.18 -15.49
CA ILE A 25 18.62 3.38 -16.66
C ILE A 25 17.59 3.53 -17.79
N VAL A 26 16.30 3.46 -17.47
CA VAL A 26 15.22 3.69 -18.46
C VAL A 26 15.26 5.12 -18.99
N ALA A 27 15.51 6.12 -18.14
CA ALA A 27 15.66 7.51 -18.57
C ALA A 27 16.77 7.70 -19.61
N MET A 28 17.87 6.96 -19.49
CA MET A 28 19.00 7.01 -20.43
C MET A 28 18.71 6.27 -21.75
N ILE A 29 18.02 5.14 -21.71
CA ILE A 29 17.77 4.28 -22.89
C ILE A 29 16.52 4.75 -23.66
N ALA A 30 15.46 5.10 -22.94
CA ALA A 30 14.13 5.39 -23.50
C ALA A 30 13.41 6.48 -22.67
N PRO A 31 13.83 7.75 -22.75
CA PRO A 31 13.30 8.83 -21.91
C PRO A 31 11.78 9.04 -22.06
N TYR A 32 11.22 8.72 -23.23
CA TYR A 32 9.78 8.81 -23.49
C TYR A 32 8.94 7.83 -22.64
N GLN A 33 9.54 6.75 -22.11
CA GLN A 33 8.83 5.76 -21.28
C GLN A 33 8.67 6.20 -19.82
N LEU A 34 9.37 7.25 -19.37
CA LEU A 34 9.25 7.75 -18.01
C LEU A 34 7.82 8.16 -17.66
N GLY A 35 7.08 8.72 -18.62
CA GLY A 35 5.67 9.05 -18.43
C GLY A 35 4.81 7.82 -18.10
N VAL A 36 5.05 6.70 -18.77
CA VAL A 36 4.34 5.43 -18.51
C VAL A 36 4.72 4.83 -17.16
N MET A 37 5.98 4.96 -16.74
CA MET A 37 6.41 4.53 -15.41
C MET A 37 5.73 5.35 -14.29
N VAL A 38 5.70 6.68 -14.44
CA VAL A 38 5.00 7.58 -13.50
C VAL A 38 3.51 7.28 -13.48
N TRP A 39 2.91 7.04 -14.64
CA TRP A 39 1.51 6.61 -14.76
C TRP A 39 1.23 5.31 -14.01
N GLY A 40 2.07 4.28 -14.18
CA GLY A 40 1.95 3.01 -13.46
C GLY A 40 2.06 3.20 -11.94
N LEU A 41 3.00 4.02 -11.48
CA LEU A 41 3.16 4.34 -10.06
C LEU A 41 1.93 5.09 -9.50
N ALA A 42 1.41 6.06 -10.26
CA ALA A 42 0.21 6.80 -9.89
C ALA A 42 -1.00 5.86 -9.76
N LYS A 43 -1.19 4.91 -10.68
CA LYS A 43 -2.25 3.90 -10.59
C LYS A 43 -2.13 3.09 -9.29
N VAL A 44 -0.98 2.48 -9.03
CA VAL A 44 -0.79 1.61 -7.86
C VAL A 44 -1.05 2.36 -6.54
N THR A 45 -0.55 3.59 -6.44
CA THR A 45 -0.76 4.43 -5.24
C THR A 45 -2.22 4.86 -5.07
N LEU A 46 -2.90 5.24 -6.15
CA LEU A 46 -4.32 5.63 -6.12
C LEU A 46 -5.21 4.45 -5.72
N PHE A 47 -4.98 3.25 -6.27
CA PHE A 47 -5.76 2.07 -5.91
C PHE A 47 -5.50 1.60 -4.47
N GLY A 48 -4.28 1.74 -3.96
CA GLY A 48 -4.00 1.53 -2.54
C GLY A 48 -4.78 2.50 -1.64
N TYR A 49 -4.86 3.78 -2.04
CA TYR A 49 -5.67 4.79 -1.36
C TYR A 49 -7.16 4.44 -1.40
N ILE A 50 -7.70 4.11 -2.58
CA ILE A 50 -9.11 3.74 -2.76
C ILE A 50 -9.44 2.52 -1.91
N GLY A 51 -8.67 1.44 -1.98
CA GLY A 51 -8.91 0.21 -1.20
C GLY A 51 -8.94 0.47 0.31
N TYR A 52 -8.07 1.38 0.78
CA TYR A 52 -8.08 1.79 2.19
C TYR A 52 -9.36 2.55 2.58
N TRP A 53 -9.83 3.46 1.73
CA TRP A 53 -11.06 4.20 1.98
C TRP A 53 -12.31 3.33 1.84
N THR A 54 -12.30 2.36 0.93
CA THR A 54 -13.37 1.36 0.80
C THR A 54 -13.52 0.54 2.09
N ASP A 55 -12.43 0.03 2.68
CA ASP A 55 -12.50 -0.65 3.99
C ASP A 55 -13.12 0.26 5.08
N ARG A 56 -12.72 1.53 5.10
CA ARG A 56 -13.24 2.52 6.07
C ARG A 56 -14.73 2.85 5.88
N GLY A 57 -15.22 2.83 4.64
CA GLY A 57 -16.61 3.11 4.29
C GLY A 57 -17.54 1.93 4.57
N ILE A 58 -17.11 0.71 4.24
CA ILE A 58 -17.91 -0.51 4.48
C ILE A 58 -17.95 -0.86 5.98
N PHE A 59 -16.86 -0.61 6.72
CA PHE A 59 -16.73 -0.98 8.13
C PHE A 59 -16.37 0.21 9.04
N PRO A 60 -17.30 1.14 9.28
CA PRO A 60 -17.04 2.34 10.09
C PRO A 60 -16.65 2.00 11.54
N TYR A 61 -17.32 1.02 12.16
CA TYR A 61 -17.17 0.67 13.58
C TYR A 61 -16.24 -0.52 13.86
N ALA A 62 -15.97 -1.38 12.87
CA ALA A 62 -15.17 -2.61 13.05
C ALA A 62 -13.69 -2.41 12.66
N ARG A 63 -13.09 -1.29 13.07
CA ARG A 63 -11.70 -0.94 12.73
C ARG A 63 -10.73 -1.63 13.69
N PRO A 64 -9.58 -2.12 13.17
CA PRO A 64 -8.57 -2.82 13.99
C PRO A 64 -7.89 -1.95 15.07
N HIS A 65 -8.19 -0.64 15.12
CA HIS A 65 -7.69 0.27 16.16
C HIS A 65 -8.79 0.72 17.16
N ILE A 66 -10.07 0.41 16.88
CA ILE A 66 -11.23 0.76 17.72
C ILE A 66 -11.70 -0.45 18.53
N ALA A 67 -11.24 -1.66 18.18
CA ALA A 67 -11.59 -2.87 18.91
C ALA A 67 -11.37 -2.66 20.43
N PRO A 68 -12.38 -2.99 21.25
CA PRO A 68 -12.28 -2.75 22.68
C PRO A 68 -11.08 -3.51 23.25
N PRO A 69 -10.44 -3.00 24.33
CA PRO A 69 -9.30 -3.66 24.98
C PRO A 69 -9.74 -4.91 25.76
N THR A 70 -10.66 -5.70 25.20
CA THR A 70 -11.19 -6.94 25.77
C THR A 70 -10.15 -8.07 25.75
N GLY A 71 -8.92 -7.82 25.28
CA GLY A 71 -7.86 -8.82 25.21
C GLY A 71 -8.05 -9.85 24.09
N ASP A 72 -9.08 -9.68 23.28
CA ASP A 72 -9.47 -10.64 22.25
C ASP A 72 -8.76 -10.34 20.93
N ILE A 73 -7.49 -10.78 20.87
CA ILE A 73 -6.56 -10.67 19.74
C ILE A 73 -7.12 -11.20 18.41
N THR A 74 -8.20 -11.99 18.47
CA THR A 74 -8.87 -12.61 17.34
C THR A 74 -9.57 -11.56 16.47
N TYR A 75 -10.31 -10.63 17.07
CA TYR A 75 -11.02 -9.58 16.35
C TYR A 75 -10.08 -8.64 15.57
N ASP A 76 -8.95 -8.27 16.18
CA ASP A 76 -7.93 -7.43 15.54
C ASP A 76 -7.30 -8.10 14.33
N ARG A 77 -7.01 -9.41 14.43
CA ARG A 77 -6.46 -10.19 13.31
C ARG A 77 -7.44 -10.31 12.15
N HIS A 78 -8.73 -10.58 12.43
CA HIS A 78 -9.75 -10.67 11.40
C HIS A 78 -9.99 -9.32 10.71
N ALA A 79 -10.05 -8.22 11.46
CA ALA A 79 -10.19 -6.88 10.89
C ALA A 79 -8.95 -6.46 10.07
N ALA A 80 -7.74 -6.80 10.52
CA ALA A 80 -6.50 -6.55 9.78
C ALA A 80 -6.43 -7.39 8.49
N LEU A 81 -6.81 -8.66 8.54
CA LEU A 81 -6.84 -9.54 7.37
C LEU A 81 -7.84 -9.04 6.32
N ARG A 82 -9.04 -8.65 6.74
CA ARG A 82 -10.05 -8.06 5.85
C ARG A 82 -9.53 -6.82 5.14
N ARG A 83 -8.94 -5.87 5.87
CA ARG A 83 -8.35 -4.67 5.27
C ARG A 83 -7.24 -5.05 4.28
N ALA A 84 -6.39 -6.00 4.64
CA ALA A 84 -5.33 -6.47 3.75
C ALA A 84 -5.90 -7.05 2.45
N ILE A 85 -6.96 -7.86 2.51
CA ILE A 85 -7.63 -8.45 1.34
C ILE A 85 -8.28 -7.36 0.47
N ILE A 86 -9.02 -6.42 1.06
CA ILE A 86 -9.68 -5.33 0.29
C ILE A 86 -8.63 -4.46 -0.41
N VAL A 87 -7.56 -4.09 0.29
CA VAL A 87 -6.47 -3.29 -0.30
C VAL A 87 -5.74 -4.07 -1.38
N ALA A 88 -5.43 -5.35 -1.15
CA ALA A 88 -4.80 -6.20 -2.15
C ALA A 88 -5.68 -6.36 -3.40
N ALA A 89 -6.98 -6.58 -3.24
CA ALA A 89 -7.93 -6.66 -4.34
C ALA A 89 -7.98 -5.36 -5.15
N ALA A 90 -7.99 -4.20 -4.48
CA ALA A 90 -7.93 -2.91 -5.15
C ALA A 90 -6.61 -2.73 -5.93
N MET A 91 -5.47 -3.08 -5.36
CA MET A 91 -4.17 -2.99 -6.03
C MET A 91 -4.07 -3.92 -7.24
N VAL A 92 -4.59 -5.15 -7.15
CA VAL A 92 -4.64 -6.10 -8.28
C VAL A 92 -5.57 -5.59 -9.39
N ALA A 93 -6.74 -5.05 -9.04
CA ALA A 93 -7.65 -4.44 -10.02
C ALA A 93 -6.98 -3.25 -10.74
N GLY A 94 -6.29 -2.37 -10.00
CA GLY A 94 -5.55 -1.25 -10.57
C GLY A 94 -4.35 -1.64 -11.43
N GLY A 95 -3.74 -2.80 -11.15
CA GLY A 95 -2.62 -3.34 -11.92
C GLY A 95 -3.02 -4.13 -13.17
N THR A 96 -4.22 -4.71 -13.20
CA THR A 96 -4.71 -5.56 -14.30
C THR A 96 -5.57 -4.83 -15.31
N GLY A 97 -6.22 -3.73 -14.94
CA GLY A 97 -6.90 -2.85 -15.88
C GLY A 97 -5.85 -2.10 -16.71
N VAL A 98 -5.39 -2.69 -17.82
CA VAL A 98 -4.57 -2.02 -18.84
C VAL A 98 -5.18 -0.67 -19.23
#